data_AF-A0A328F7Q3-F1
#
_entry.id   AF-A0A328F7Q3-F1
#
_cell.length_a   1.000
_cell.length_b   1.000
_cell.length_c   1.000
_cell.angle_alpha   90.00
_cell.angle_beta   90.00
_cell.angle_gamma   90.00
#
_symmetry.space_group_name_H-M   'P 1'
#
loop_
_entity.id
_entity.type
_entity.pdbx_description
1 polymer ?
#
loop_
_entity_poly.entity_id
_entity_poly.type
_entity_poly.pdbx_seq_one_letter_code
_entity_poly.pdbx_strand_id
1 'polypeptide(L)'
;MTIDTIFYTQLATIFSFLIALFSLYRLLVKQKDATIELLKEKNDFLSKQIEIAQNNTPDKLAKRLSERINIFQDELSRLSEDKEYTQKTISEKEEKLEQLENQLSEIKEIASEYFCPHCKSPIEKREYFSEVHEYGDIDHEFIEFECGFSMADDRVTGECKYKK
;
A
#
# COMPACT_ATOMS: atom_id res chain seq x y z
N MET A 1 -54.82 84.31 48.87
CA MET A 1 -54.65 82.83 48.78
C MET A 1 -54.90 82.26 47.38
N THR A 2 -55.16 83.06 46.33
CA THR A 2 -55.44 82.56 44.97
C THR A 2 -54.26 82.68 44.00
N ILE A 3 -53.31 83.59 44.26
CA ILE A 3 -52.16 83.82 43.38
C ILE A 3 -51.10 82.72 43.56
N ASP A 4 -50.80 82.34 44.80
CA ASP A 4 -49.80 81.31 45.11
C ASP A 4 -50.18 79.93 44.56
N THR A 5 -51.47 79.60 44.55
CA THR A 5 -51.98 78.34 43.99
C THR A 5 -51.87 78.30 42.47
N ILE A 6 -52.10 79.43 41.79
CA ILE A 6 -51.92 79.53 40.33
C ILE A 6 -50.44 79.36 39.95
N PHE A 7 -49.52 80.02 40.65
CA PHE A 7 -48.08 79.85 40.39
C PHE A 7 -47.60 78.41 40.66
N TYR A 8 -48.06 77.79 41.75
CA TYR A 8 -47.70 76.40 42.07
C TYR A 8 -48.21 75.41 41.02
N THR A 9 -49.45 75.58 40.54
CA THR A 9 -50.00 74.71 39.49
C THR A 9 -49.24 74.86 38.17
N GLN A 10 -48.85 76.07 37.77
CA GLN A 10 -48.01 76.28 36.58
C GLN A 10 -46.65 75.60 36.71
N LEU A 11 -45.96 75.78 37.84
CA LEU A 11 -44.70 75.07 38.14
C LEU A 11 -44.89 73.55 38.09
N ALA A 12 -45.94 73.02 38.72
CA ALA A 12 -46.24 71.60 38.72
C ALA A 12 -46.49 71.05 37.30
N THR A 13 -47.18 71.81 36.44
CA THR A 13 -47.38 71.39 35.04
C THR A 13 -46.07 71.35 34.26
N ILE A 14 -45.20 72.35 34.41
CA ILE A 14 -43.88 72.36 33.74
C ILE A 14 -43.02 71.19 34.23
N PHE A 15 -42.99 70.93 35.54
CA PHE A 15 -42.28 69.78 36.09
C PHE A 15 -42.83 68.45 35.58
N SER A 16 -44.16 68.29 35.55
CA SER A 16 -44.80 67.08 35.02
C SER A 16 -44.47 66.85 33.53
N PHE A 17 -44.42 67.92 32.74
CA PHE A 17 -44.05 67.87 31.34
C PHE A 17 -42.58 67.46 31.14
N LEU A 18 -41.65 68.03 31.92
CA LEU A 18 -40.24 67.66 31.88
C LEU A 18 -40.02 66.19 32.27
N ILE A 19 -40.73 65.70 33.28
CA ILE A 19 -40.67 64.29 33.69
C ILE A 19 -41.19 63.39 32.56
N ALA A 20 -42.34 63.71 31.96
CA ALA A 20 -42.90 62.94 30.86
C ALA A 20 -41.95 62.89 29.65
N LEU A 21 -41.33 64.02 29.29
CA LEU A 21 -40.35 64.10 28.21
C LEU A 21 -39.11 63.25 28.51
N PHE A 22 -38.59 63.33 29.74
CA PHE A 22 -37.45 62.51 30.17
C PHE A 22 -37.76 61.01 30.14
N SER A 23 -38.95 60.60 30.57
CA SER A 23 -39.41 59.21 30.52
C SER A 23 -39.52 58.70 29.08
N LEU A 24 -40.12 59.49 28.18
CA LEU A 24 -40.21 59.16 26.75
C LEU A 24 -38.83 59.08 26.09
N TYR A 25 -37.94 60.02 26.39
CA TYR A 25 -36.57 60.01 25.91
C TYR A 25 -35.84 58.73 26.35
N ARG A 26 -35.91 58.36 27.64
CA ARG A 26 -35.30 57.11 28.13
C ARG A 26 -35.89 55.86 27.48
N LEU A 27 -37.19 55.83 27.23
CA LEU A 27 -37.83 54.71 26.56
C LEU A 27 -37.31 54.56 25.12
N LEU A 28 -37.21 55.68 24.39
CA LEU A 28 -36.75 55.69 23.00
C LEU A 28 -35.28 55.31 22.88
N VAL A 29 -34.43 55.77 23.81
CA VAL A 29 -33.01 55.36 23.87
C VAL A 29 -32.90 53.85 24.10
N LYS A 30 -33.64 53.29 25.07
CA LYS A 30 -33.64 51.84 25.32
C LYS A 30 -34.09 51.03 24.10
N GLN A 31 -35.11 51.50 23.38
CA GLN A 31 -35.58 50.84 22.17
C GLN A 31 -34.53 50.88 21.05
N LYS A 32 -33.83 52.01 20.90
CA LYS A 32 -32.73 52.15 19.94
C LYS A 32 -31.56 51.24 20.30
N ASP A 33 -31.16 51.17 21.56
CA ASP A 33 -30.06 50.31 22.02
C ASP A 33 -30.36 48.83 21.74
N ALA A 34 -31.57 48.37 22.07
CA ALA A 34 -32.01 47.00 21.76
C ALA A 34 -32.02 46.72 20.24
N THR A 35 -32.41 47.71 19.43
CA THR A 35 -32.39 47.58 17.96
C THR A 35 -30.95 47.51 17.43
N ILE A 36 -30.03 48.30 17.98
CA ILE A 36 -28.62 48.30 17.61
C ILE A 36 -27.97 46.96 17.98
N GLU A 37 -28.27 46.45 19.17
CA GLU A 37 -27.77 45.15 19.64
C GLU A 37 -28.26 44.01 18.73
N LEU A 38 -29.56 43.98 18.44
CA LEU A 38 -30.15 43.00 17.52
C LEU A 38 -29.56 43.10 16.10
N LEU A 39 -29.30 44.31 15.60
CA LEU A 39 -28.66 44.51 14.30
C LEU A 39 -27.20 44.03 14.31
N LYS A 40 -26.47 44.24 15.42
CA LYS A 40 -25.11 43.73 15.58
C LYS A 40 -25.08 42.20 15.59
N GLU A 41 -25.98 41.57 16.35
CA GLU A 41 -26.10 40.11 16.38
C GLU A 41 -26.43 39.54 15.00
N LYS A 42 -27.37 40.18 14.26
CA LYS A 42 -27.68 39.77 12.89
C LYS A 42 -26.50 39.91 11.94
N ASN A 43 -25.74 41.01 12.03
CA ASN A 43 -24.54 41.19 11.22
C ASN A 43 -23.45 40.17 11.54
N ASP A 44 -23.23 39.86 12.82
CA ASP A 44 -22.27 38.83 13.24
C ASP A 44 -22.70 37.44 12.74
N PHE A 45 -23.97 37.11 12.90
CA PHE A 45 -24.55 35.85 12.44
C PHE A 45 -24.44 35.68 10.92
N LEU A 46 -24.77 36.72 10.15
CA LEU A 46 -24.64 36.71 8.69
C LEU A 46 -23.17 36.62 8.26
N SER A 47 -22.26 37.32 8.95
CA SER A 47 -20.83 37.25 8.66
C SER A 47 -20.29 35.83 8.86
N LYS A 48 -20.67 35.16 9.95
CA LYS A 48 -20.34 33.76 10.21
C LYS A 48 -20.89 32.82 9.13
N GLN A 49 -22.13 33.02 8.69
CA GLN A 49 -22.70 32.22 7.61
C GLN A 49 -21.96 32.42 6.28
N ILE A 50 -21.56 33.65 5.96
CA ILE A 50 -20.76 33.93 4.76
C ILE A 50 -19.40 33.22 4.85
N GLU A 51 -18.74 33.23 6.00
CA GLU A 51 -17.46 32.53 6.20
C GLU A 51 -17.61 31.01 6.00
N ILE A 52 -18.65 30.41 6.58
CA ILE A 52 -18.95 28.99 6.41
C ILE A 52 -19.26 28.68 4.93
N ALA A 53 -20.06 29.50 4.27
CA ALA A 53 -20.40 29.35 2.86
C ALA A 53 -19.16 29.50 1.96
N GLN A 54 -18.29 30.48 2.22
CA GLN A 54 -17.03 30.70 1.51
C GLN A 54 -16.04 29.53 1.70
N ASN A 55 -16.04 28.91 2.87
CA ASN A 55 -15.22 27.73 3.15
C ASN A 55 -15.75 26.46 2.51
N ASN A 56 -17.07 26.36 2.35
CA ASN A 56 -17.75 25.24 1.69
C ASN A 56 -18.15 25.57 0.24
N THR A 57 -17.51 26.55 -0.40
CA THR A 57 -17.78 26.87 -1.80
C THR A 57 -17.56 25.63 -2.67
N PRO A 58 -18.44 25.38 -3.66
CA PRO A 58 -18.33 24.23 -4.54
C PRO A 58 -16.98 24.19 -5.26
N ASP A 59 -16.35 25.34 -5.47
CA ASP A 59 -15.02 25.45 -6.08
C ASP A 59 -13.89 24.88 -5.20
N LYS A 60 -13.90 25.15 -3.88
CA LYS A 60 -12.94 24.54 -2.95
C LYS A 60 -13.14 23.02 -2.85
N LEU A 61 -14.38 22.55 -2.90
CA LEU A 61 -14.69 21.13 -2.90
C LEU A 61 -14.23 20.47 -4.21
N ALA A 62 -14.53 21.08 -5.36
CA ALA A 62 -14.07 20.62 -6.66
C ALA A 62 -12.55 20.58 -6.73
N LYS A 63 -11.86 21.60 -6.23
CA LYS A 63 -10.40 21.62 -6.14
C LYS A 63 -9.85 20.46 -5.31
N ARG A 64 -10.39 20.21 -4.11
CA ARG A 64 -9.98 19.08 -3.26
C ARG A 64 -10.24 17.73 -3.92
N LEU A 65 -11.35 17.60 -4.65
CA LEU A 65 -11.67 16.39 -5.40
C LEU A 65 -10.69 16.20 -6.55
N SER A 66 -10.41 17.23 -7.33
CA SER A 66 -9.42 17.19 -8.42
C SER A 66 -8.02 16.87 -7.90
N GLU A 67 -7.61 17.45 -6.77
CA GLU A 67 -6.34 17.12 -6.12
C GLU A 67 -6.28 15.63 -5.72
N ARG A 68 -7.36 15.08 -5.15
CA ARG A 68 -7.44 13.65 -4.83
C ARG A 68 -7.41 12.76 -6.07
N ILE A 69 -8.13 13.14 -7.12
CA ILE A 69 -8.13 12.41 -8.40
C ILE A 69 -6.70 12.36 -8.96
N ASN A 70 -5.98 13.48 -8.95
CA ASN A 70 -4.61 13.55 -9.43
C ASN A 70 -3.67 12.66 -8.61
N ILE A 71 -3.79 12.68 -7.28
CA ILE A 71 -3.00 11.80 -6.40
C ILE A 71 -3.27 10.32 -6.70
N PHE A 72 -4.54 9.94 -6.85
CA PHE A 72 -4.89 8.56 -7.18
C PHE A 72 -4.44 8.15 -8.58
N GLN A 73 -4.47 9.07 -9.54
CA GLN A 73 -3.99 8.81 -10.88
C GLN A 73 -2.47 8.61 -10.92
N ASP A 74 -1.72 9.42 -10.17
CA ASP A 74 -0.27 9.28 -10.03
C ASP A 74 0.10 7.94 -9.36
N GLU A 75 -0.59 7.58 -8.27
CA GLU A 75 -0.36 6.32 -7.58
C GLU A 75 -0.72 5.11 -8.45
N LEU A 76 -1.80 5.19 -9.23
CA LEU A 76 -2.16 4.15 -10.20
C LEU A 76 -1.08 3.99 -11.29
N SER A 77 -0.50 5.10 -11.77
CA SER A 77 0.60 5.06 -12.73
C SER A 77 1.81 4.34 -12.13
N ARG A 78 2.23 4.73 -10.93
CA ARG A 78 3.36 4.11 -10.23
C ARG A 78 3.15 2.62 -9.97
N LEU A 79 1.97 2.24 -9.49
CA LEU A 79 1.62 0.83 -9.27
C LEU A 79 1.59 0.03 -10.57
N SER A 80 1.20 0.65 -11.69
CA SER A 80 1.21 0.00 -12.99
C SER A 80 2.64 -0.27 -13.49
N GLU A 81 3.54 0.71 -13.32
CA GLU A 81 4.97 0.58 -13.65
C GLU A 81 5.64 -0.49 -12.77
N ASP A 82 5.39 -0.46 -11.46
CA ASP A 82 5.89 -1.46 -10.52
C ASP A 82 5.40 -2.87 -10.85
N LYS A 83 4.14 -3.01 -11.28
CA LYS A 83 3.58 -4.28 -11.72
C LYS A 83 4.30 -4.82 -12.95
N GLU A 84 4.52 -3.99 -13.97
CA GLU A 84 5.23 -4.39 -15.19
C GLU A 84 6.67 -4.80 -14.89
N TYR A 85 7.38 -4.01 -14.07
CA TYR A 85 8.73 -4.33 -13.64
C TYR A 85 8.80 -5.64 -12.85
N THR A 86 7.87 -5.84 -11.92
CA THR A 86 7.79 -7.06 -11.10
C THR A 86 7.47 -8.26 -11.99
N GLN A 87 6.53 -8.13 -12.93
CA GLN A 87 6.19 -9.20 -13.87
C GLN A 87 7.39 -9.61 -14.71
N LYS A 88 8.15 -8.63 -15.23
CA LYS A 88 9.38 -8.90 -15.98
C LYS A 88 10.41 -9.63 -15.12
N THR A 89 10.60 -9.19 -13.87
CA THR A 89 11.53 -9.82 -12.92
C THR A 89 11.13 -11.25 -12.58
N ILE A 90 9.83 -11.52 -12.46
CA ILE A 90 9.30 -12.87 -12.24
C ILE A 90 9.61 -13.75 -13.46
N SER A 91 9.28 -13.31 -14.67
CA SER A 91 9.54 -14.08 -15.88
C SER A 91 11.04 -14.37 -16.09
N GLU A 92 11.92 -13.40 -15.82
CA GLU A 92 13.37 -13.63 -15.88
C GLU A 92 13.87 -14.66 -14.84
N LYS A 93 13.22 -14.73 -13.67
CA LYS A 93 13.55 -15.72 -12.64
C LYS A 93 13.00 -17.09 -12.97
N GLU A 94 11.80 -17.17 -13.52
CA GLU A 94 11.20 -18.42 -13.99
C GLU A 94 12.05 -19.05 -15.10
N GLU A 95 12.51 -18.26 -16.08
CA GLU A 95 13.41 -18.74 -17.14
C GLU A 95 14.73 -19.28 -16.57
N LYS A 96 15.32 -18.60 -15.58
CA LYS A 96 16.54 -19.07 -14.90
C LYS A 96 16.31 -20.35 -14.11
N LEU A 97 15.14 -20.50 -13.49
CA LEU A 97 14.79 -21.73 -12.77
C LEU A 97 14.66 -22.88 -13.76
N GLU A 98 13.97 -22.68 -14.88
CA GLU A 98 13.85 -23.69 -15.94
C GLU A 98 15.22 -24.10 -16.49
N GLN A 99 16.11 -23.13 -16.75
CA GLN A 99 17.48 -23.41 -17.17
C GLN A 99 18.26 -24.23 -16.14
N LEU A 100 18.16 -23.89 -14.85
CA LEU A 100 18.83 -24.62 -13.77
C LEU A 100 18.24 -26.02 -13.57
N GLU A 101 16.92 -26.19 -13.74
CA GLU A 101 16.26 -27.49 -13.70
C GLU A 101 16.72 -28.39 -14.85
N ASN A 102 16.84 -27.83 -16.06
CA ASN A 102 17.38 -28.54 -17.21
C ASN A 102 18.84 -28.95 -16.98
N GLN A 103 19.70 -28.04 -16.52
CA GLN A 103 21.09 -28.35 -16.17
C GLN A 103 21.19 -29.42 -15.07
N LEU A 104 20.33 -29.36 -14.05
CA LEU A 104 20.27 -30.39 -13.02
C LEU A 104 19.81 -31.74 -13.57
N SER A 105 18.92 -31.76 -14.56
CA SER A 105 18.48 -32.98 -15.21
C SER A 105 19.61 -33.62 -16.02
N GLU A 106 20.35 -32.83 -16.80
CA GLU A 106 21.53 -33.26 -17.56
C GLU A 106 22.62 -33.80 -16.62
N ILE A 107 22.92 -33.07 -15.54
CA ILE A 107 23.90 -33.51 -14.54
C ILE A 107 23.45 -34.79 -13.86
N LYS A 108 22.14 -34.95 -13.56
CA LYS A 108 21.62 -36.19 -12.97
C LYS A 108 21.74 -37.38 -13.92
N GLU A 109 21.51 -37.17 -15.20
CA GLU A 109 21.67 -38.20 -16.23
C GLU A 109 23.13 -38.63 -16.33
N ILE A 110 24.06 -37.68 -16.49
CA ILE A 110 25.51 -37.96 -16.52
C ILE A 110 25.95 -38.61 -15.21
N ALA A 111 25.54 -38.07 -14.07
CA ALA A 111 25.87 -38.60 -12.75
C ALA A 111 25.43 -40.06 -12.60
N SER A 112 24.27 -40.44 -13.17
CA SER A 112 23.76 -41.81 -13.06
C SER A 112 24.71 -42.87 -13.64
N GLU A 113 25.58 -42.49 -14.59
CA GLU A 113 26.63 -43.37 -15.14
C GLU A 113 27.78 -43.62 -14.16
N TYR A 114 28.01 -42.72 -13.19
CA TYR A 114 29.11 -42.79 -12.23
C TYR A 114 28.69 -43.27 -10.82
N PHE A 115 27.42 -43.60 -10.64
CA PHE A 115 26.88 -44.03 -9.35
C PHE A 115 26.21 -45.40 -9.45
N CYS A 116 26.38 -46.23 -8.42
CA CYS A 116 25.77 -47.55 -8.34
C CYS A 116 24.23 -47.44 -8.41
N PRO A 117 23.54 -48.22 -9.26
CA PRO A 117 22.10 -48.12 -9.49
C PRO A 117 21.25 -48.46 -8.25
N HIS A 118 21.83 -49.15 -7.26
CA HIS A 118 21.12 -49.58 -6.05
C HIS A 118 21.30 -48.64 -4.86
N CYS A 119 22.53 -48.19 -4.59
CA CYS A 119 22.85 -47.42 -3.38
C CYS A 119 23.46 -46.04 -3.64
N LYS A 120 23.65 -45.66 -4.91
CA LYS A 120 24.26 -44.39 -5.33
C LYS A 120 25.69 -44.16 -4.83
N SER A 121 26.42 -45.23 -4.49
CA SER A 121 27.86 -45.13 -4.19
C SER A 121 28.65 -44.84 -5.46
N PRO A 122 29.70 -44.01 -5.41
CA PRO A 122 30.50 -43.66 -6.59
C PRO A 122 31.30 -44.87 -7.12
N ILE A 123 31.73 -44.78 -8.37
CA ILE A 123 32.70 -45.71 -8.96
C ILE A 123 34.03 -45.59 -8.21
N GLU A 124 34.56 -46.73 -7.80
CA GLU A 124 35.90 -46.87 -7.20
C GLU A 124 36.96 -47.12 -8.28
N LYS A 125 36.62 -47.96 -9.28
CA LYS A 125 37.56 -48.37 -10.33
C LYS A 125 36.83 -48.63 -11.66
N ARG A 126 37.43 -48.19 -12.77
CA ARG A 126 36.99 -48.48 -14.15
C ARG A 126 38.20 -48.84 -14.98
N GLU A 127 38.24 -50.05 -15.52
CA GLU A 127 39.36 -50.57 -16.32
C GLU A 127 38.86 -51.13 -17.65
N TYR A 128 39.65 -50.90 -18.70
CA TYR A 128 39.41 -51.42 -20.04
C TYR A 128 40.51 -52.42 -20.38
N PHE A 129 40.13 -53.61 -20.81
CA PHE A 129 41.04 -54.66 -21.23
C PHE A 129 40.76 -55.02 -22.69
N SER A 130 41.72 -54.83 -23.59
CA SER A 130 41.59 -55.24 -24.99
C SER A 130 42.26 -56.60 -25.19
N GLU A 131 41.50 -57.62 -25.60
CA GLU A 131 42.05 -58.90 -26.02
C GLU A 131 42.11 -58.99 -27.55
N VAL A 132 43.32 -59.19 -28.08
CA VAL A 132 43.54 -59.37 -29.52
C VAL A 132 43.20 -60.81 -29.90
N HIS A 133 42.10 -61.01 -30.62
CA HIS A 133 41.70 -62.30 -31.17
C HIS A 133 42.04 -62.41 -32.66
N GLU A 134 42.21 -63.64 -33.16
CA GLU A 134 42.61 -63.94 -34.55
C GLU A 134 41.65 -63.37 -35.62
N TYR A 135 40.45 -62.94 -35.21
CA TYR A 135 39.39 -62.35 -36.05
C TYR A 135 38.96 -60.93 -35.62
N GLY A 136 39.65 -60.29 -34.67
CA GLY A 136 39.36 -58.92 -34.24
C GLY A 136 39.70 -58.65 -32.77
N ASP A 137 39.82 -57.38 -32.40
CA ASP A 137 40.04 -56.95 -31.02
C ASP A 137 38.70 -56.90 -30.28
N ILE A 138 38.62 -57.54 -29.11
CA ILE A 138 37.45 -57.48 -28.21
C ILE A 138 37.84 -56.63 -27.01
N ASP A 139 37.12 -55.55 -26.78
CA ASP A 139 37.27 -54.68 -25.62
C ASP A 139 36.35 -55.15 -24.50
N HIS A 140 36.93 -55.42 -23.32
CA HIS A 140 36.23 -55.74 -22.09
C HIS A 140 36.22 -54.53 -21.16
N GLU A 141 35.06 -54.26 -20.57
CA GLU A 141 34.89 -53.18 -19.60
C GLU A 141 34.61 -53.75 -18.22
N PHE A 142 35.42 -53.37 -17.23
CA PHE A 142 35.22 -53.69 -15.82
C PHE A 142 34.98 -52.44 -14.99
N ILE A 143 33.85 -52.40 -14.27
CA ILE A 143 33.48 -51.30 -13.37
C ILE A 143 33.25 -51.85 -11.96
N GLU A 144 33.89 -51.23 -10.97
CA GLU A 144 33.74 -51.53 -9.55
C GLU A 144 33.33 -50.26 -8.79
N PHE A 145 32.34 -50.39 -7.92
CA PHE A 145 31.78 -49.31 -7.09
C PHE A 145 32.15 -49.51 -5.63
N GLU A 146 32.29 -48.44 -4.85
CA GLU A 146 32.70 -48.50 -3.42
C GLU A 146 31.79 -49.38 -2.53
N CYS A 147 30.54 -49.59 -2.97
CA CYS A 147 29.60 -50.47 -2.28
C CYS A 147 29.86 -51.98 -2.47
N GLY A 148 30.86 -52.35 -3.27
CA GLY A 148 31.18 -53.73 -3.67
C GLY A 148 30.35 -54.27 -4.84
N PHE A 149 29.51 -53.44 -5.47
CA PHE A 149 28.89 -53.80 -6.75
C PHE A 149 29.95 -53.77 -7.84
N SER A 150 30.01 -54.79 -8.69
CA SER A 150 30.90 -54.80 -9.84
C SER A 150 30.22 -55.44 -11.05
N MET A 151 30.60 -54.98 -12.23
CA MET A 151 30.07 -55.41 -13.51
C MET A 151 31.19 -55.53 -14.54
N ALA A 152 31.13 -56.59 -15.34
CA ALA A 152 32.02 -56.86 -16.46
C ALA A 152 31.17 -57.10 -17.71
N ASP A 153 31.37 -56.32 -18.77
CA ASP A 153 30.63 -56.42 -20.04
C ASP A 153 29.10 -56.51 -19.84
N ASP A 154 28.53 -55.55 -19.10
CA ASP A 154 27.12 -55.50 -18.71
C ASP A 154 26.60 -56.68 -17.86
N ARG A 155 27.48 -57.57 -17.40
CA ARG A 155 27.13 -58.68 -16.51
C ARG A 155 27.55 -58.38 -15.09
N VAL A 156 26.62 -58.56 -14.15
CA VAL A 156 26.87 -58.37 -12.73
C VAL A 156 27.83 -59.46 -12.23
N THR A 157 29.01 -59.06 -11.76
CA THR A 157 30.02 -59.93 -11.16
C THR A 157 30.04 -59.86 -9.65
N GLY A 158 29.65 -58.71 -9.06
CA GLY A 158 29.61 -58.48 -7.62
C GLY A 158 28.31 -57.80 -7.19
N GLU A 159 27.70 -58.27 -6.10
CA GLU A 159 26.46 -57.70 -5.56
C GLU A 159 26.72 -56.48 -4.66
N CYS A 160 25.81 -55.50 -4.72
CA CYS A 160 25.84 -54.33 -3.86
C CYS A 160 25.60 -54.72 -2.39
N LYS A 161 26.49 -54.33 -1.47
CA LYS A 161 26.36 -54.62 -0.02
C LYS A 161 25.20 -53.92 0.66
N TYR A 162 24.69 -52.82 0.07
CA TYR A 162 23.63 -51.99 0.63
C TYR A 162 22.30 -52.12 -0.12
N LYS A 163 22.12 -53.21 -0.87
CA LYS A 163 20.88 -53.51 -1.60
C LYS A 163 19.73 -53.63 -0.60
N LYS A 164 18.88 -52.61 -0.53
CA LYS A 164 17.61 -52.62 0.20
C LYS A 164 16.48 -53.08 -0.71
#